data_AF-A0A316RVH6-F1
#
_entry.id   AF-A0A316RVH6-F1
#
_cell.length_a   1.000
_cell.length_b   1.000
_cell.length_c   1.000
_cell.angle_alpha   90.00
_cell.angle_beta   90.00
_cell.angle_gamma   90.00
#
_symmetry.space_group_name_H-M   'P 1'
#
loop_
_entity.id
_entity.type
_entity.pdbx_description
1 polymer ?
#
loop_
_entity_poly.entity_id
_entity_poly.type
_entity_poly.pdbx_seq_one_letter_code
_entity_poly.pdbx_strand_id
1 'polypeptide(L)' 'MAEKTTADIGFEKQIWDAACVLRGNMDASEYKNVVLGLIFLKYISDRFEEKHRELVAEGDGFEEDIDEYTSEG' A
#
# COMPACT_ATOMS: atom_id res chain seq x y z
N MET A 1 -4.24 3.88 31.42
CA MET A 1 -5.25 3.88 30.34
C MET A 1 -4.47 3.96 29.05
N ALA A 2 -4.40 2.88 28.26
CA ALA A 2 -3.58 2.85 27.05
C ALA A 2 -4.04 3.93 26.06
N GLU A 3 -3.09 4.71 25.53
CA GLU A 3 -3.33 5.70 24.48
C GLU A 3 -3.99 5.01 23.27
N LYS A 4 -5.07 5.62 22.76
CA LYS A 4 -5.69 5.20 21.50
C LYS A 4 -4.70 5.47 20.38
N THR A 5 -4.02 4.41 19.93
CA THR A 5 -3.22 4.44 18.71
C THR A 5 -4.15 4.67 17.52
N THR A 6 -3.66 5.28 16.43
CA THR A 6 -4.36 5.50 15.15
C THR A 6 -4.88 4.22 14.45
N ALA A 7 -4.80 3.07 15.11
CA ALA A 7 -5.24 1.75 14.68
C ALA A 7 -6.64 1.37 15.22
N ASP A 8 -7.49 2.35 15.55
CA ASP A 8 -8.88 2.13 15.97
C ASP A 8 -9.81 2.81 14.94
N ILE A 9 -9.61 2.43 13.67
CA ILE A 9 -10.28 2.90 12.46
C ILE A 9 -11.56 2.08 12.21
N GLY A 10 -11.79 1.01 12.97
CA GLY A 10 -13.07 0.28 13.08
C GLY A 10 -13.18 -0.95 12.17
N PHE A 11 -12.14 -1.27 11.40
CA PHE A 11 -12.11 -2.40 10.46
C PHE A 11 -10.89 -3.31 10.63
N GLU A 12 -10.08 -3.09 11.66
CA GLU A 12 -8.89 -3.89 11.99
C GLU A 12 -9.26 -5.35 12.19
N LYS A 13 -10.37 -5.62 12.88
CA LYS A 13 -10.85 -6.98 13.11
C LYS A 13 -11.16 -7.68 11.78
N GLN A 14 -11.77 -6.98 10.83
CA GLN A 14 -12.10 -7.56 9.52
C GLN A 14 -10.82 -7.86 8.71
N ILE A 15 -9.86 -6.93 8.72
CA ILE A 15 -8.56 -7.13 8.06
C ILE A 15 -7.80 -8.27 8.72
N TRP A 16 -7.80 -8.34 10.06
CA TRP A 16 -7.16 -9.40 10.82
C TRP A 16 -7.78 -10.76 10.55
N ASP A 17 -9.11 -10.85 10.54
CA ASP A 17 -9.84 -12.09 10.23
C ASP A 17 -9.55 -12.55 8.79
N ALA A 18 -9.55 -11.62 7.82
CA ALA A 18 -9.19 -11.92 6.43
C ALA A 18 -7.73 -12.41 6.30
N ALA A 19 -6.79 -11.74 6.97
CA ALA A 19 -5.39 -12.13 7.00
C ALA A 19 -5.20 -13.52 7.64
N CYS A 20 -5.96 -13.84 8.69
CA CYS A 20 -5.95 -15.15 9.32
C CYS A 20 -6.42 -16.26 8.36
N VAL A 21 -7.45 -16.01 7.56
CA VAL A 21 -7.91 -16.94 6.51
C VAL A 21 -6.83 -17.12 5.43
N LEU A 22 -6.23 -16.03 4.96
CA LEU A 22 -5.20 -16.04 3.91
C LEU A 22 -3.88 -16.69 4.36
N ARG A 23 -3.52 -16.54 5.64
CA ARG A 23 -2.32 -17.15 6.22
C ARG A 23 -2.39 -18.69 6.22
N GLY A 24 -3.58 -19.24 6.38
CA GLY A 24 -3.77 -20.69 6.49
C GLY A 24 -2.89 -21.29 7.59
N ASN A 25 -2.08 -22.30 7.22
CA ASN A 25 -1.19 -23.01 8.15
C ASN A 25 0.22 -22.40 8.28
N MET A 26 0.49 -21.25 7.67
CA MET A 26 1.81 -20.60 7.72
C MET A 26 2.09 -19.99 9.10
N ASP A 27 3.34 -20.06 9.55
CA ASP A 27 3.74 -19.40 10.79
C ASP A 27 3.58 -17.87 10.67
N ALA A 28 3.23 -17.21 11.78
CA ALA A 28 3.06 -15.76 11.78
C ALA A 28 4.34 -15.01 11.38
N SER A 29 5.52 -15.54 11.74
CA SER A 29 6.82 -14.93 11.44
C SER A 29 7.13 -14.94 9.95
N GLU A 30 6.71 -16.00 9.25
CA GLU A 30 6.86 -16.13 7.79
C GLU A 30 5.82 -15.28 7.06
N TYR A 31 4.55 -15.35 7.50
CA TYR A 31 3.44 -14.60 6.90
C TYR A 31 3.67 -13.09 6.96
N LYS A 32 4.29 -12.59 8.05
CA LYS A 32 4.64 -11.17 8.21
C LYS A 32 5.45 -10.64 7.02
N ASN A 33 6.44 -11.39 6.56
CA ASN A 33 7.31 -10.93 5.47
C ASN A 33 6.55 -10.85 4.15
N VAL A 34 5.64 -11.80 3.90
CA VAL A 34 4.79 -11.83 2.70
C VAL A 34 3.78 -10.69 2.73
N VAL A 35 3.02 -10.55 3.82
CA VAL A 35 1.95 -9.53 3.90
C VAL A 35 2.52 -8.10 3.90
N LEU A 36 3.65 -7.86 4.57
CA LEU A 36 4.32 -6.56 4.51
C LEU A 36 4.87 -6.26 3.11
N GLY A 37 5.42 -7.26 2.41
CA GLY A 37 5.85 -7.11 1.02
C GLY A 37 4.70 -6.74 0.08
N LEU A 38 3.53 -7.36 0.25
CA LEU A 38 2.34 -7.06 -0.54
C LEU A 38 1.77 -5.66 -0.25
N ILE A 39 1.72 -5.25 1.02
CA ILE A 39 1.28 -3.90 1.41
C ILE A 39 2.23 -2.85 0.83
N PHE A 40 3.54 -3.09 0.91
CA PHE A 40 4.54 -2.19 0.35
C PHE A 40 4.44 -2.08 -1.17
N LEU A 41 4.27 -3.20 -1.87
CA LEU A 41 4.07 -3.21 -3.32
C LEU A 41 2.80 -2.44 -3.71
N LYS A 42 1.68 -2.67 -2.99
CA LYS A 42 0.43 -1.94 -3.22
C LYS A 42 0.62 -0.44 -3.01
N TYR A 43 1.32 -0.04 -1.95
CA TYR A 43 1.59 1.36 -1.67
C TYR A 43 2.37 2.04 -2.80
N ILE A 44 3.45 1.42 -3.29
CA ILE A 44 4.23 1.98 -4.41
C ILE A 44 3.39 2.03 -5.69
N SER A 45 2.64 0.96 -5.99
CA SER A 45 1.75 0.92 -7.15
C SER A 45 0.74 2.06 -7.11
N ASP A 46 0.14 2.31 -5.95
CA ASP A 46 -0.86 3.37 -5.79
C ASP A 46 -0.29 4.77 -5.97
N ARG A 47 0.89 5.01 -5.39
CA ARG A 47 1.60 6.30 -5.54
C ARG A 47 2.03 6.54 -6.98
N PHE A 48 2.51 5.51 -7.67
CA PHE A 48 2.87 5.58 -9.08
C PHE A 48 1.64 5.85 -9.95
N GLU A 49 0.55 5.11 -9.75
CA GLU A 49 -0.70 5.31 -10.48
C GLU A 49 -1.32 6.68 -10.21
N GLU A 50 -1.19 7.22 -8.99
CA GLU A 50 -1.62 8.57 -8.64
C GLU A 50 -0.88 9.61 -9.46
N LYS A 51 0.46 9.59 -9.44
CA LYS A 51 1.28 10.51 -10.24
C LYS A 51 1.03 10.34 -11.74
N HIS A 52 0.90 9.10 -12.22
CA HIS A 52 0.56 8.85 -13.63
C HIS A 52 -0.77 9.49 -14.01
N ARG A 53 -1.80 9.38 -13.16
CA ARG A 53 -3.11 10.02 -13.44
C ARG A 53 -3.01 11.54 -13.43
N GLU A 54 -2.16 12.12 -12.59
CA GLU A 54 -1.90 13.56 -12.58
C GLU A 54 -1.25 14.01 -13.90
N LEU A 55 -0.20 13.32 -14.35
CA LEU A 55 0.48 13.64 -15.61
C LEU A 55 -0.41 13.48 -16.85
N VAL A 56 -1.23 12.43 -16.88
CA VAL A 56 -2.24 12.25 -17.94
C VAL A 56 -3.27 13.39 -17.92
N ALA A 57 -3.64 13.89 -16.74
CA ALA A 57 -4.60 14.99 -16.61
C ALA A 57 -4.01 16.36 -17.01
N GLU A 58 -2.71 16.57 -16.78
CA GLU A 58 -1.98 17.74 -17.26
C GLU A 58 -1.92 17.78 -18.79
N GLY A 59 -1.80 16.61 -19.44
CA GLY A 59 -1.94 16.47 -20.89
C GLY A 59 -0.72 16.91 -21.69
N ASP A 60 0.41 17.13 -21.02
CA ASP A 60 1.68 17.54 -21.63
C ASP A 60 2.46 16.37 -22.26
N GLY A 61 1.96 15.12 -22.13
CA GLY A 61 2.53 13.93 -22.76
C GLY A 61 3.72 13.31 -22.00
N PHE A 62 3.90 13.68 -20.74
CA PHE A 62 5.01 13.25 -19.88
C PHE A 62 4.67 12.02 -19.02
N GLU A 63 3.52 11.37 -19.23
CA GLU A 63 3.09 10.22 -18.41
C GLU A 63 4.03 9.01 -18.49
N GLU A 64 4.86 8.91 -19.53
CA GLU A 64 5.88 7.85 -19.70
C GLU A 64 7.31 8.31 -19.33
N ASP A 65 7.50 9.58 -18.98
CA ASP A 65 8.82 10.14 -18.68
C ASP A 65 9.23 9.87 -17.23
N ILE A 66 10.27 9.04 -17.06
CA ILE A 66 10.79 8.60 -15.76
C ILE A 66 11.19 9.79 -14.87
N ASP A 67 11.77 10.83 -15.48
CA ASP A 67 12.28 12.01 -14.77
C ASP A 67 11.16 12.69 -13.96
N GLU A 68 9.95 12.74 -14.51
CA GLU A 68 8.80 13.40 -13.88
C GLU A 68 8.30 12.66 -12.63
N TYR A 69 8.45 11.32 -12.59
CA TYR A 69 8.17 10.52 -11.39
C TYR A 69 9.23 10.66 -10.29
N THR A 70 10.40 11.22 -10.62
CA THR A 70 11.51 11.46 -9.68
C THR A 70 11.70 12.94 -9.33
N SER A 71 10.99 13.84 -10.03
CA SER A 71 11.11 15.30 -9.92
C SER A 71 10.65 15.84 -8.56
N GLU A 72 9.72 15.15 -7.89
CA GLU A 72 9.17 15.55 -6.58
C GLU A 72 9.85 14.87 -5.38
N GLY A 73 11.02 14.26 -5.57
CA GLY A 73 11.78 13.52 -4.55
C GLY A 73 12.77 14.33 -3.73
#